data_AF-A0A1I5QK23-F1
#
_entry.id   AF-A0A1I5QK23-F1
#
_cell.length_a   1.000
_cell.length_b   1.000
_cell.length_c   1.000
_cell.angle_alpha   90.00
_cell.angle_beta   90.00
_cell.angle_gamma   90.00
#
_symmetry.space_group_name_H-M   'P 1'
#
loop_
_entity.id
_entity.type
_entity.pdbx_description
1 polymer ?
#
loop_
_entity_poly.entity_id
_entity_poly.type
_entity_poly.pdbx_seq_one_letter_code
_entity_poly.pdbx_strand_id
1 'polypeptide(L)'
;MILVWACILLNNTEATRPFDTPLSRRGESLVLGVRVRRHISVKLAARSFHPYAASIDSDIKLARTALNKVITLELLLEPEDNSRLASLCGPFDDNIKQLERRLGVEINHRSHQFSVVGKEHTATAAIDILKTLYVETAPVKNQTPDLEPEQVHLAIKESGVLEQTVESSIPYGKEINIKTKKGVIKPRTPNQAQYIANMVTHDITFGVGPAGTGKTYLAVAAAVDALERQEIRRILLTRPAVEAGEKLGFLPGDLSQKVDPYLRPLYDALFEMLGFERVEKLIERNIIEVAPLAYMRGRTLNDAFIILDESQNTTVEQMKMFLTRIGFNSRAVITGDVTQIDLPRNTRSGLRHAIEVLADVNEISFNFFQADDVVRHPVVARIVLAYEAWEAEDAKARKYAEERRRLEREAALNAVSHSEEKPSEEKQP
;
A
#
# COMPACT_ATOMS: atom_id res chain seq x y z
N MET A 1 -28.27 5.45 -28.74
CA MET A 1 -28.83 6.36 -27.72
C MET A 1 -27.79 7.09 -26.85
N ILE A 2 -26.48 6.88 -27.03
CA ILE A 2 -25.42 7.65 -26.34
C ILE A 2 -24.92 8.85 -27.19
N LEU A 3 -25.20 8.85 -28.49
CA LEU A 3 -24.80 9.91 -29.43
C LEU A 3 -25.74 11.13 -29.50
N VAL A 4 -26.86 11.13 -28.76
CA VAL A 4 -27.81 12.26 -28.74
C VAL A 4 -27.56 13.20 -27.55
N TRP A 5 -26.86 12.76 -26.51
CA TRP A 5 -26.54 13.60 -25.35
C TRP A 5 -25.26 14.43 -25.51
N ALA A 6 -24.30 13.98 -26.33
CA ALA A 6 -23.03 14.69 -26.54
C ALA A 6 -23.17 15.97 -27.39
N CYS A 7 -24.24 16.12 -28.19
CA CYS A 7 -24.45 17.30 -29.03
C CYS A 7 -25.16 18.46 -28.32
N ILE A 8 -25.68 18.28 -27.08
CA ILE A 8 -26.41 19.34 -26.36
C ILE A 8 -25.48 20.20 -25.47
N LEU A 9 -24.29 19.73 -25.13
CA LEU A 9 -23.37 20.46 -24.24
C LEU A 9 -22.30 21.30 -24.94
N LEU A 10 -22.17 21.23 -26.26
CA LEU A 10 -21.09 21.91 -27.00
C LEU A 10 -21.54 23.08 -27.89
N ASN A 11 -22.82 23.49 -27.83
CA ASN A 11 -23.37 24.46 -28.78
C ASN A 11 -24.14 25.63 -28.14
N ASN A 12 -23.65 26.18 -27.03
CA ASN A 12 -24.17 27.45 -26.49
C ASN A 12 -23.05 28.34 -25.96
N THR A 13 -22.32 28.96 -26.88
CA THR A 13 -21.55 30.18 -26.61
C THR A 13 -21.72 31.12 -27.79
N GLU A 14 -22.66 32.06 -27.71
CA GLU A 14 -22.60 33.32 -28.48
C GLU A 14 -23.37 34.47 -27.77
N ALA A 15 -22.60 35.51 -27.42
CA ALA A 15 -22.83 36.95 -27.60
C ALA A 15 -24.14 37.68 -27.15
N THR A 16 -23.99 38.45 -26.06
CA THR A 16 -24.37 39.88 -25.80
C THR A 16 -25.69 40.50 -26.29
N ARG A 17 -26.46 41.15 -25.38
CA ARG A 17 -26.75 42.63 -25.31
C ARG A 17 -27.75 43.01 -24.17
N PRO A 18 -27.87 44.31 -23.79
CA PRO A 18 -28.06 44.78 -22.40
C PRO A 18 -29.50 45.18 -22.04
N PHE A 19 -29.78 45.30 -20.73
CA PHE A 19 -30.93 46.03 -20.20
C PHE A 19 -30.51 46.86 -18.96
N ASP A 20 -30.64 48.18 -19.09
CA ASP A 20 -30.79 49.19 -18.00
C ASP A 20 -32.09 48.89 -17.22
N THR A 21 -32.34 49.09 -15.91
CA THR A 21 -32.00 50.10 -14.87
C THR A 21 -32.69 49.63 -13.53
N PRO A 22 -32.70 50.35 -12.37
CA PRO A 22 -31.60 50.73 -11.47
C PRO A 22 -31.82 50.31 -9.98
N LEU A 23 -30.85 50.66 -9.13
CA LEU A 23 -30.84 50.81 -7.65
C LEU A 23 -30.29 49.71 -6.72
N SER A 24 -29.16 50.08 -6.11
CA SER A 24 -28.94 50.20 -4.64
C SER A 24 -28.12 49.13 -3.90
N ARG A 25 -26.85 49.52 -3.68
CA ARG A 25 -26.05 49.45 -2.44
C ARG A 25 -25.29 48.16 -2.09
N ARG A 26 -23.96 48.37 -2.08
CA ARG A 26 -22.91 47.90 -1.15
C ARG A 26 -22.62 46.39 -1.09
N GLY A 27 -21.45 46.03 -1.60
CA GLY A 27 -20.73 44.80 -1.30
C GLY A 27 -19.57 44.67 -2.28
N GLU A 28 -18.37 45.05 -1.86
CA GLU A 28 -17.14 44.84 -2.63
C GLU A 28 -16.94 43.33 -2.85
N SER A 29 -17.07 42.88 -4.09
CA SER A 29 -16.69 41.53 -4.52
C SER A 29 -15.31 41.60 -5.16
N LEU A 30 -14.32 41.03 -4.48
CA LEU A 30 -12.99 40.76 -5.04
C LEU A 30 -13.13 39.82 -6.25
N VAL A 31 -12.91 40.36 -7.44
CA VAL A 31 -12.86 39.60 -8.69
C VAL A 31 -11.41 39.17 -8.92
N LEU A 32 -11.10 37.89 -8.74
CA LEU A 32 -9.82 37.31 -9.18
C LEU A 32 -9.78 37.30 -10.71
N GLY A 33 -8.86 38.06 -11.29
CA GLY A 33 -8.62 38.09 -12.74
C GLY A 33 -7.65 36.98 -13.15
N VAL A 34 -8.12 36.00 -13.93
CA VAL A 34 -7.26 34.93 -14.46
C VAL A 34 -6.68 35.32 -15.82
N ARG A 35 -5.35 35.27 -15.97
CA ARG A 35 -4.66 35.45 -17.26
C ARG A 35 -3.91 34.18 -17.66
N VAL A 36 -4.59 33.24 -18.31
CA VAL A 36 -3.96 32.03 -18.87
C VAL A 36 -3.35 32.37 -20.24
N ARG A 37 -2.01 32.30 -20.39
CA ARG A 37 -1.36 32.35 -21.71
C ARG A 37 -1.18 30.93 -22.24
N ARG A 38 -1.94 30.55 -23.27
CA ARG A 38 -1.72 29.33 -24.07
C ARG A 38 -1.01 29.69 -25.37
N HIS A 39 0.19 29.15 -25.61
CA HIS A 39 0.81 29.16 -26.94
C HIS A 39 0.61 27.80 -27.61
N ILE A 40 -0.15 27.77 -28.70
CA ILE A 40 -0.37 26.60 -29.54
C ILE A 40 -0.21 27.06 -31.00
N SER A 41 0.78 26.50 -31.71
CA SER A 41 0.92 26.65 -33.17
C SER A 41 0.56 25.33 -33.84
N VAL A 42 -0.52 25.29 -34.63
CA VAL A 42 -0.88 24.13 -35.46
C VAL A 42 -1.22 24.62 -36.87
N LYS A 43 -0.46 24.14 -37.87
CA LYS A 43 -0.82 24.24 -39.29
C LYS A 43 -1.80 23.13 -39.62
N LEU A 44 -3.01 23.47 -40.08
CA LEU A 44 -3.99 22.52 -40.60
C LEU A 44 -3.83 22.39 -42.12
N ALA A 45 -3.58 21.18 -42.62
CA ALA A 45 -3.74 20.83 -44.03
C ALA A 45 -4.95 19.87 -44.15
N ALA A 46 -5.95 20.28 -44.92
CA ALA A 46 -7.18 19.53 -45.14
C ALA A 46 -7.00 18.46 -46.22
N ARG A 47 -7.54 17.24 -46.01
CA ARG A 47 -7.98 16.33 -47.09
C ARG A 47 -8.92 15.22 -46.59
N SER A 48 -10.14 15.27 -47.14
CA SER A 48 -11.06 14.23 -47.65
C SER A 48 -11.43 12.96 -46.83
N PHE A 49 -12.74 12.65 -46.84
CA PHE A 49 -13.50 11.67 -46.05
C PHE A 49 -13.55 10.20 -46.60
N HIS A 50 -13.63 9.25 -45.64
CA HIS A 50 -14.28 7.89 -45.59
C HIS A 50 -13.56 6.61 -46.08
N PRO A 51 -13.85 5.38 -45.53
CA PRO A 51 -14.92 5.02 -44.56
C PRO A 51 -14.51 4.26 -43.25
N TYR A 52 -15.34 4.51 -42.24
CA TYR A 52 -15.73 3.73 -41.04
C TYR A 52 -15.21 2.29 -40.87
N ALA A 53 -14.17 2.12 -40.05
CA ALA A 53 -13.86 0.92 -39.23
C ALA A 53 -12.52 1.11 -38.47
N ALA A 54 -11.61 1.92 -39.03
CA ALA A 54 -10.34 2.29 -38.41
C ALA A 54 -10.43 3.48 -37.44
N SER A 55 -11.59 4.17 -37.37
CA SER A 55 -11.74 5.43 -36.64
C SER A 55 -11.88 5.25 -35.13
N ILE A 56 -12.48 4.16 -34.65
CA ILE A 56 -12.67 3.94 -33.20
C ILE A 56 -11.31 3.69 -32.53
N ASP A 57 -10.43 2.94 -33.18
CA ASP A 57 -9.10 2.62 -32.66
C ASP A 57 -8.15 3.82 -32.76
N SER A 58 -8.32 4.68 -33.78
CA SER A 58 -7.61 5.96 -33.88
C SER A 58 -8.12 6.97 -32.86
N ASP A 59 -9.43 7.04 -32.60
CA ASP A 59 -10.03 7.98 -31.64
C ASP A 59 -9.75 7.56 -30.18
N ILE A 60 -9.73 6.25 -29.88
CA ILE A 60 -9.26 5.72 -28.59
C ILE A 60 -7.75 5.93 -28.43
N LYS A 61 -6.94 5.77 -29.49
CA LYS A 61 -5.52 6.16 -29.46
C LYS A 61 -5.35 7.65 -29.27
N LEU A 62 -6.16 8.49 -29.92
CA LEU A 62 -6.07 9.96 -29.81
C LEU A 62 -6.46 10.42 -28.39
N ALA A 63 -7.51 9.82 -27.81
CA ALA A 63 -7.93 10.05 -26.42
C ALA A 63 -6.88 9.55 -25.40
N ARG A 64 -6.27 8.37 -25.64
CA ARG A 64 -5.14 7.85 -24.85
C ARG A 64 -3.88 8.70 -24.98
N THR A 65 -3.66 9.31 -26.15
CA THR A 65 -2.53 10.21 -26.41
C THR A 65 -2.75 11.57 -25.74
N ALA A 66 -3.99 12.04 -25.66
CA ALA A 66 -4.37 13.23 -24.90
C ALA A 66 -4.20 13.04 -23.39
N LEU A 67 -4.63 11.90 -22.83
CA LEU A 67 -4.51 11.57 -21.39
C LEU A 67 -3.08 11.42 -20.87
N ASN A 68 -2.12 11.13 -21.75
CA ASN A 68 -0.69 11.00 -21.40
C ASN A 68 0.16 12.20 -21.84
N LYS A 69 -0.46 13.29 -22.29
CA LYS A 69 0.26 14.51 -22.63
C LYS A 69 0.76 15.18 -21.35
N VAL A 70 2.08 15.28 -21.22
CA VAL A 70 2.72 16.09 -20.18
C VAL A 70 2.56 17.56 -20.58
N ILE A 71 2.01 18.36 -19.68
CA ILE A 71 1.84 19.80 -19.84
C ILE A 71 2.51 20.53 -18.68
N THR A 72 2.87 21.79 -18.93
CA THR A 72 3.31 22.73 -17.91
C THR A 72 2.22 23.76 -17.73
N LEU A 73 1.74 23.94 -16.51
CA LEU A 73 0.76 24.95 -16.16
C LEU A 73 1.37 25.94 -15.17
N GLU A 74 1.14 27.22 -15.41
CA GLU A 74 1.59 28.29 -14.53
C GLU A 74 0.43 28.83 -13.71
N LEU A 75 0.68 29.10 -12.43
CA LEU A 75 -0.26 29.67 -11.48
C LEU A 75 0.42 30.87 -10.79
N LEU A 76 -0.30 31.99 -10.72
CA LEU A 76 0.07 33.14 -9.91
C LEU A 76 -0.90 33.21 -8.73
N LEU A 77 -0.39 33.19 -7.50
CA LEU A 77 -1.21 33.30 -6.29
C LEU A 77 -1.37 34.78 -5.91
N GLU A 78 -2.61 35.25 -5.88
CA GLU A 78 -2.98 36.62 -5.49
C GLU A 78 -3.98 36.58 -4.32
N PRO A 79 -3.94 37.53 -3.37
CA PRO A 79 -3.01 38.67 -3.25
C PRO A 79 -1.63 38.27 -2.69
N GLU A 80 -0.57 38.93 -3.12
CA GLU A 80 0.81 38.66 -2.68
C GLU A 80 0.98 38.84 -1.15
N ASP A 81 1.30 37.75 -0.46
CA ASP A 81 1.55 37.73 0.98
C ASP A 81 2.58 36.63 1.32
N ASN A 82 3.72 37.03 1.86
CA ASN A 82 4.83 36.13 2.19
C ASN A 82 4.53 35.22 3.37
N SER A 83 3.72 35.66 4.35
CA SER A 83 3.34 34.83 5.50
C SER A 83 2.41 33.71 5.06
N ARG A 84 1.47 34.00 4.16
CA ARG A 84 0.58 33.00 3.55
C ARG A 84 1.33 32.02 2.67
N LEU A 85 2.29 32.53 1.88
CA LEU A 85 3.14 31.68 1.04
C LEU A 85 3.98 30.72 1.89
N ALA A 86 4.56 31.19 3.00
CA ALA A 86 5.33 30.35 3.91
C ALA A 86 4.47 29.25 4.55
N SER A 87 3.24 29.58 4.97
CA SER A 87 2.27 28.61 5.48
C SER A 87 1.88 27.57 4.42
N LEU A 88 1.63 28.00 3.18
CA LEU A 88 1.33 27.11 2.05
C LEU A 88 2.46 26.13 1.75
N CYS A 89 3.71 26.61 1.68
CA CYS A 89 4.85 25.74 1.39
C CYS A 89 5.18 24.82 2.57
N GLY A 90 4.92 25.26 3.80
CA GLY A 90 5.31 24.56 5.01
C GLY A 90 6.83 24.59 5.26
N PRO A 91 7.30 24.04 6.39
CA PRO A 91 8.73 23.95 6.68
C PRO A 91 9.48 23.20 5.57
N PHE A 92 10.54 23.81 5.02
CA PHE A 92 11.36 23.22 3.95
C PHE A 92 10.58 22.72 2.72
N ASP A 93 9.46 23.38 2.37
CA ASP A 93 8.58 23.04 1.25
C ASP A 93 7.89 21.66 1.38
N ASP A 94 7.72 21.15 2.61
CA ASP A 94 7.17 19.82 2.87
C ASP A 94 5.74 19.64 2.31
N ASN A 95 4.88 20.67 2.39
CA ASN A 95 3.52 20.62 1.86
C ASN A 95 3.52 20.50 0.32
N ILE A 96 4.44 21.21 -0.35
CA ILE A 96 4.59 21.14 -1.81
C ILE A 96 5.09 19.75 -2.22
N LYS A 97 6.11 19.23 -1.54
CA LYS A 97 6.63 17.88 -1.77
C LYS A 97 5.58 16.80 -1.53
N GLN A 98 4.70 17.00 -0.54
CA GLN A 98 3.57 16.10 -0.28
C GLN A 98 2.61 16.08 -1.48
N LEU A 99 2.28 17.24 -2.04
CA LEU A 99 1.43 17.37 -3.24
C LEU A 99 2.07 16.70 -4.47
N GLU A 100 3.36 16.97 -4.71
CA GLU A 100 4.15 16.38 -5.80
C GLU A 100 4.14 14.85 -5.75
N ARG A 101 4.43 14.28 -4.59
CA ARG A 101 4.50 12.82 -4.39
C ARG A 101 3.15 12.14 -4.59
N ARG A 102 2.07 12.72 -4.06
CA ARG A 102 0.73 12.10 -4.12
C ARG A 102 0.11 12.21 -5.51
N LEU A 103 0.30 13.33 -6.23
CA LEU A 103 -0.27 13.52 -7.57
C LEU A 103 0.67 13.11 -8.71
N GLY A 104 1.94 12.81 -8.41
CA GLY A 104 2.94 12.45 -9.41
C GLY A 104 3.27 13.60 -10.36
N VAL A 105 3.34 14.82 -9.84
CA VAL A 105 3.66 16.06 -10.57
C VAL A 105 4.95 16.68 -10.03
N GLU A 106 5.58 17.55 -10.81
CA GLU A 106 6.70 18.39 -10.38
C GLU A 106 6.20 19.83 -10.23
N ILE A 107 6.46 20.45 -9.08
CA ILE A 107 6.01 21.79 -8.72
C ILE A 107 7.23 22.64 -8.41
N ASN A 108 7.49 23.58 -9.30
CA ASN A 108 8.53 24.59 -9.12
C ASN A 108 7.87 25.91 -8.74
N HIS A 109 8.45 26.64 -7.78
CA HIS A 109 7.90 27.93 -7.38
C HIS A 109 9.00 28.98 -7.22
N ARG A 110 8.65 30.23 -7.53
CA ARG A 110 9.48 31.41 -7.28
C ARG A 110 8.58 32.51 -6.75
N SER A 111 8.67 32.76 -5.44
CA SER A 111 7.75 33.68 -4.75
C SER A 111 6.30 33.25 -4.97
N HIS A 112 5.44 34.11 -5.51
CA HIS A 112 4.02 33.82 -5.72
C HIS A 112 3.71 33.11 -7.05
N GLN A 113 4.73 32.85 -7.87
CA GLN A 113 4.57 32.17 -9.16
C GLN A 113 4.93 30.68 -9.03
N PHE A 114 3.97 29.83 -9.34
CA PHE A 114 4.08 28.37 -9.35
C PHE A 114 4.02 27.84 -10.78
N SER A 115 4.80 26.81 -11.05
CA SER A 115 4.83 26.06 -12.30
C SER A 115 4.67 24.59 -11.98
N VAL A 116 3.61 23.98 -12.51
CA VAL A 116 3.28 22.57 -12.29
C VAL A 116 3.47 21.81 -13.60
N VAL A 117 4.30 20.78 -13.58
CA VAL A 117 4.58 19.89 -14.71
C VAL A 117 4.02 18.51 -14.41
N GLY A 118 3.16 18.00 -15.28
CA GLY A 118 2.50 16.71 -15.05
C GLY A 118 1.58 16.32 -16.19
N LYS A 119 0.84 15.22 -16.01
CA LYS A 119 -0.26 14.85 -16.92
C LYS A 119 -1.37 15.90 -16.80
N GLU A 120 -2.14 16.12 -17.87
CA GLU A 120 -3.15 17.18 -17.89
C GLU A 120 -4.15 17.14 -16.73
N HIS A 121 -4.62 15.96 -16.33
CA HIS A 121 -5.54 15.82 -15.19
C HIS A 121 -4.85 16.06 -13.84
N THR A 122 -3.64 15.53 -13.62
CA THR A 122 -2.92 15.71 -12.34
C THR A 122 -2.36 17.11 -12.17
N ALA A 123 -1.91 17.75 -13.25
CA ALA A 123 -1.40 19.11 -13.24
C ALA A 123 -2.53 20.12 -12.98
N THR A 124 -3.70 19.94 -13.60
CA THR A 124 -4.89 20.78 -13.32
C THR A 124 -5.32 20.63 -11.86
N ALA A 125 -5.40 19.39 -11.36
CA ALA A 125 -5.75 19.10 -9.97
C ALA A 125 -4.79 19.75 -8.96
N ALA A 126 -3.49 19.63 -9.19
CA ALA A 126 -2.47 20.24 -8.35
C ALA A 126 -2.64 21.77 -8.28
N ILE A 127 -2.94 22.42 -9.40
CA ILE A 127 -3.24 23.86 -9.42
C ILE A 127 -4.48 24.20 -8.60
N ASP A 128 -5.55 23.42 -8.72
CA ASP A 128 -6.78 23.72 -7.99
C ASP A 128 -6.62 23.48 -6.48
N ILE A 129 -5.88 22.43 -6.09
CA ILE A 129 -5.52 22.20 -4.68
C ILE A 129 -4.63 23.34 -4.16
N LEU A 130 -3.63 23.79 -4.91
CA LEU A 130 -2.79 24.93 -4.53
C LEU A 130 -3.62 26.21 -4.30
N LYS A 131 -4.64 26.46 -5.13
CA LYS A 131 -5.56 27.59 -4.91
C LYS A 131 -6.39 27.41 -3.65
N THR A 132 -6.98 26.24 -3.44
CA THR A 132 -7.82 25.96 -2.27
C THR A 132 -7.02 26.12 -0.98
N LEU A 133 -5.85 25.49 -0.89
CA LEU A 133 -4.95 25.63 0.25
C LEU A 133 -4.52 27.08 0.45
N TYR A 134 -4.25 27.83 -0.64
CA TYR A 134 -3.93 29.24 -0.52
C TYR A 134 -5.09 30.08 0.04
N VAL A 135 -6.34 29.74 -0.31
CA VAL A 135 -7.52 30.39 0.28
C VAL A 135 -7.65 30.04 1.76
N GLU A 136 -7.32 28.81 2.18
CA GLU A 136 -7.33 28.41 3.60
C GLU A 136 -6.29 29.15 4.45
N THR A 137 -5.19 29.61 3.87
CA THR A 137 -4.23 30.49 4.57
C THR A 137 -4.74 31.91 4.81
N ALA A 138 -5.96 32.25 4.40
CA ALA A 138 -6.50 33.59 4.59
C ALA A 138 -6.52 33.96 6.09
N PRO A 139 -6.09 35.18 6.46
CA PRO A 139 -5.91 35.55 7.86
C PRO A 139 -7.24 35.59 8.61
N VAL A 140 -7.34 34.83 9.68
CA VAL A 140 -8.46 34.87 10.62
C VAL A 140 -8.00 35.64 11.85
N LYS A 141 -8.62 36.79 12.14
CA LYS A 141 -8.23 37.70 13.24
C LYS A 141 -6.76 38.18 13.16
N ASN A 142 -6.27 38.54 11.98
CA ASN A 142 -4.89 39.01 11.71
C ASN A 142 -3.79 37.98 12.01
N GLN A 143 -4.13 36.69 12.11
CA GLN A 143 -3.16 35.60 12.17
C GLN A 143 -3.37 34.71 10.94
N THR A 144 -2.28 34.46 10.21
CA THR A 144 -2.25 33.46 9.15
C THR A 144 -2.18 32.09 9.81
N PRO A 145 -3.18 31.21 9.64
CA PRO A 145 -3.09 29.85 10.15
C PRO A 145 -1.97 29.10 9.42
N ASP A 146 -1.21 28.31 10.17
CA ASP A 146 -0.28 27.35 9.58
C ASP A 146 -1.09 26.20 8.98
N LEU A 147 -0.77 25.83 7.75
CA LEU A 147 -1.37 24.65 7.12
C LEU A 147 -0.70 23.40 7.67
N GLU A 148 -1.47 22.63 8.42
CA GLU A 148 -1.04 21.31 8.89
C GLU A 148 -1.02 20.31 7.71
N PRO A 149 -0.10 19.34 7.69
CA PRO A 149 -0.02 18.32 6.64
C PRO A 149 -1.33 17.54 6.41
N GLU A 150 -2.19 17.49 7.43
CA GLU A 150 -3.52 16.89 7.42
C GLU A 150 -4.49 17.60 6.46
N GLN A 151 -4.45 18.94 6.41
CA GLN A 151 -5.29 19.74 5.51
C GLN A 151 -4.88 19.54 4.05
N VAL A 152 -3.57 19.45 3.80
CA VAL A 152 -3.03 19.13 2.47
C VAL A 152 -3.48 17.74 2.02
N HIS A 153 -3.44 16.76 2.92
CA HIS A 153 -3.92 15.40 2.63
C HIS A 153 -5.42 15.37 2.31
N LEU A 154 -6.23 16.07 3.09
CA LEU A 154 -7.67 16.15 2.87
C LEU A 154 -8.01 16.80 1.52
N ALA A 155 -7.35 17.92 1.18
CA ALA A 155 -7.54 18.60 -0.10
C ALA A 155 -7.18 17.71 -1.30
N ILE A 156 -6.14 16.87 -1.17
CA ILE A 156 -5.80 15.88 -2.20
C ILE A 156 -6.91 14.82 -2.33
N LYS A 157 -7.44 14.33 -1.21
CA LYS A 157 -8.51 13.31 -1.21
C LYS A 157 -9.81 13.87 -1.82
N GLU A 158 -10.22 15.07 -1.42
CA GLU A 158 -11.43 15.74 -1.91
C GLU A 158 -11.35 16.09 -3.40
N SER A 159 -10.14 16.22 -3.96
CA SER A 159 -9.97 16.47 -5.41
C SER A 159 -10.45 15.30 -6.29
N GLY A 160 -10.61 14.09 -5.74
CA GLY A 160 -11.09 12.90 -6.46
C GLY A 160 -10.19 12.41 -7.59
N VAL A 161 -9.01 13.02 -7.76
CA VAL A 161 -8.12 12.76 -8.92
C VAL A 161 -7.44 11.40 -8.83
N LEU A 162 -7.26 10.89 -7.62
CA LEU A 162 -6.76 9.54 -7.37
C LEU A 162 -7.82 8.46 -7.65
N GLU A 163 -9.10 8.79 -7.51
CA GLU A 163 -10.23 7.86 -7.72
C GLU A 163 -10.50 7.64 -9.23
N GLN A 164 -10.34 8.68 -10.05
CA GLN A 164 -10.52 8.58 -11.51
C GLN A 164 -9.46 7.73 -12.22
N THR A 165 -8.34 7.42 -11.56
CA THR A 165 -7.29 6.54 -12.09
C THR A 165 -7.43 5.06 -11.75
N VAL A 166 -8.38 4.67 -10.89
CA VAL A 166 -8.48 3.29 -10.39
C VAL A 166 -9.00 2.31 -11.47
N GLU A 167 -9.71 2.78 -12.50
CA GLU A 167 -10.20 1.92 -13.59
C GLU A 167 -9.24 1.77 -14.80
N SER A 168 -8.07 2.39 -14.77
CA SER A 168 -7.17 2.38 -15.93
C SER A 168 -5.74 2.00 -15.56
N SER A 169 -5.48 0.68 -15.54
CA SER A 169 -4.17 0.08 -15.82
C SER A 169 -2.97 0.90 -15.31
N ILE A 170 -2.55 0.66 -14.05
CA ILE A 170 -1.25 1.12 -13.56
C ILE A 170 -0.20 0.66 -14.59
N PRO A 171 0.58 1.57 -15.20
CA PRO A 171 1.59 1.19 -16.16
C PRO A 171 2.64 0.33 -15.45
N TYR A 172 2.60 -0.97 -15.67
CA TYR A 172 3.75 -1.86 -15.53
C TYR A 172 4.90 -1.21 -16.31
N GLY A 173 5.87 -0.61 -15.63
CA GLY A 173 6.98 0.03 -16.35
C GLY A 173 7.95 0.92 -15.57
N LYS A 174 7.60 1.44 -14.39
CA LYS A 174 8.65 1.96 -13.49
C LYS A 174 9.08 0.80 -12.58
N GLU A 175 10.22 0.19 -12.88
CA GLU A 175 10.92 -0.65 -11.90
C GLU A 175 11.09 0.19 -10.62
N ILE A 176 10.25 -0.04 -9.60
CA ILE A 176 10.44 0.56 -8.28
C ILE A 176 11.60 -0.20 -7.64
N ASN A 177 12.78 0.24 -8.02
CA ASN A 177 14.05 -0.28 -7.54
C ASN A 177 14.35 0.43 -6.22
N ILE A 178 14.49 -0.35 -5.15
CA ILE A 178 14.85 0.17 -3.83
C ILE A 178 16.36 0.38 -3.85
N LYS A 179 16.80 1.63 -3.69
CA LYS A 179 18.23 1.95 -3.63
C LYS A 179 18.65 1.87 -2.17
N THR A 180 19.63 1.02 -1.89
CA THR A 180 20.32 1.00 -0.60
C THR A 180 21.78 1.35 -0.80
N LYS A 181 22.45 1.76 0.28
CA LYS A 181 23.87 2.12 0.24
C LYS A 181 24.78 0.98 -0.26
N LYS A 182 24.39 -0.29 -0.09
CA LYS A 182 25.15 -1.47 -0.56
C LYS A 182 24.72 -2.01 -1.92
N GLY A 183 23.65 -1.49 -2.52
CA GLY A 183 23.18 -1.95 -3.82
C GLY A 183 21.72 -1.65 -4.10
N VAL A 184 21.29 -1.93 -5.33
CA VAL A 184 19.90 -1.80 -5.75
C VAL A 184 19.18 -3.12 -5.50
N ILE A 185 18.21 -3.13 -4.59
CA ILE A 185 17.32 -4.26 -4.36
C ILE A 185 16.22 -4.18 -5.41
N LYS A 186 16.23 -5.15 -6.32
CA LYS A 186 15.23 -5.28 -7.39
C LYS A 186 14.22 -6.38 -7.04
N PRO A 187 12.91 -6.14 -7.27
CA PRO A 187 11.94 -7.22 -7.25
C PRO A 187 12.30 -8.24 -8.34
N ARG A 188 12.18 -9.52 -8.01
CA ARG A 188 12.47 -10.63 -8.95
C ARG A 188 11.22 -11.16 -9.62
N THR A 189 10.05 -10.96 -9.00
CA THR A 189 8.75 -11.38 -9.55
C THR A 189 7.78 -10.21 -9.68
N PRO A 190 6.77 -10.30 -10.55
CA PRO A 190 5.72 -9.28 -10.67
C PRO A 190 4.99 -9.01 -9.35
N ASN A 191 4.69 -10.06 -8.56
CA ASN A 191 4.02 -9.90 -7.26
C ASN A 191 4.89 -9.18 -6.24
N GLN A 192 6.22 -9.39 -6.28
CA GLN A 192 7.17 -8.61 -5.47
C GLN A 192 7.20 -7.14 -5.91
N ALA A 193 7.16 -6.86 -7.21
CA ALA A 193 7.14 -5.49 -7.71
C ALA A 193 5.84 -4.76 -7.30
N GLN A 194 4.70 -5.43 -7.41
CA GLN A 194 3.42 -4.91 -6.96
C GLN A 194 3.40 -4.69 -5.44
N TYR A 195 3.99 -5.60 -4.67
CA TYR A 195 4.08 -5.46 -3.22
C TYR A 195 4.89 -4.23 -2.80
N ILE A 196 6.03 -3.97 -3.46
CA ILE A 196 6.82 -2.74 -3.24
C ILE A 196 6.00 -1.50 -3.62
N ALA A 197 5.28 -1.53 -4.76
CA ALA A 197 4.43 -0.42 -5.18
C ALA A 197 3.32 -0.12 -4.17
N ASN A 198 2.73 -1.17 -3.60
CA ASN A 198 1.66 -1.07 -2.62
C ASN A 198 2.15 -0.43 -1.32
N MET A 199 3.37 -0.76 -0.85
CA MET A 199 3.97 -0.10 0.33
C MET A 199 4.19 1.41 0.17
N VAL A 200 4.36 1.89 -1.06
CA VAL A 200 4.57 3.32 -1.32
C VAL A 200 3.24 4.07 -1.42
N THR A 201 2.21 3.41 -1.95
CA THR A 201 0.92 4.01 -2.28
C THR A 201 -0.11 3.90 -1.16
N HIS A 202 -0.04 2.87 -0.32
CA HIS A 202 -0.98 2.59 0.75
C HIS A 202 -0.32 2.76 2.12
N ASP A 203 -1.08 3.25 3.09
CA ASP A 203 -0.57 3.45 4.45
C ASP A 203 -0.48 2.11 5.21
N ILE A 204 -1.32 1.12 4.85
CA ILE A 204 -1.28 -0.23 5.40
C ILE A 204 -1.19 -1.25 4.27
N THR A 205 -0.19 -2.13 4.34
CA THR A 205 0.04 -3.17 3.34
C THR A 205 0.20 -4.53 4.00
N PHE A 206 -0.55 -5.53 3.53
CA PHE A 206 -0.43 -6.92 3.96
C PHE A 206 0.35 -7.72 2.92
N GLY A 207 1.47 -8.31 3.33
CA GLY A 207 2.25 -9.26 2.54
C GLY A 207 2.04 -10.68 3.07
N VAL A 208 1.18 -11.46 2.41
CA VAL A 208 0.77 -12.79 2.86
C VAL A 208 1.31 -13.85 1.90
N GLY A 209 2.00 -14.86 2.42
CA GLY A 209 2.37 -16.02 1.62
C GLY A 209 3.59 -16.77 2.16
N PRO A 210 4.10 -17.75 1.40
CA PRO A 210 5.05 -18.73 1.91
C PRO A 210 6.41 -18.13 2.32
N ALA A 211 7.18 -18.88 3.10
CA ALA A 211 8.54 -18.50 3.44
C ALA A 211 9.44 -18.48 2.19
N GLY A 212 10.31 -17.46 2.09
CA GLY A 212 11.23 -17.30 0.96
C GLY A 212 10.69 -16.53 -0.25
N THR A 213 9.49 -15.95 -0.16
CA THR A 213 8.94 -15.02 -1.15
C THR A 213 9.50 -13.60 -1.05
N GLY A 214 10.32 -13.33 -0.03
CA GLY A 214 10.96 -12.04 0.21
C GLY A 214 10.06 -11.00 0.90
N LYS A 215 8.85 -11.36 1.36
CA LYS A 215 7.87 -10.44 1.98
C LYS A 215 8.47 -9.56 3.09
N THR A 216 9.22 -10.14 4.02
CA THR A 216 9.83 -9.41 5.14
C THR A 216 11.06 -8.64 4.69
N TYR A 217 11.92 -9.26 3.88
CA TYR A 217 13.13 -8.62 3.37
C TYR A 217 12.83 -7.36 2.53
N LEU A 218 11.84 -7.44 1.63
CA LEU A 218 11.40 -6.31 0.81
C LEU A 218 10.75 -5.21 1.65
N ALA A 219 10.03 -5.57 2.73
CA ALA A 219 9.46 -4.59 3.65
C ALA A 219 10.56 -3.81 4.38
N VAL A 220 11.60 -4.50 4.88
CA VAL A 220 12.75 -3.85 5.50
C VAL A 220 13.48 -2.96 4.50
N ALA A 221 13.63 -3.42 3.26
CA ALA A 221 14.24 -2.63 2.19
C ALA A 221 13.47 -1.32 1.93
N ALA A 222 12.14 -1.39 1.85
CA ALA A 222 11.28 -0.23 1.66
C ALA A 222 11.36 0.74 2.85
N ALA A 223 11.40 0.21 4.08
CA ALA A 223 11.55 1.00 5.29
C ALA A 223 12.88 1.77 5.31
N VAL A 224 13.97 1.11 4.92
CA VAL A 224 15.31 1.72 4.83
C VAL A 224 15.35 2.82 3.77
N ASP A 225 14.81 2.58 2.57
CA ASP A 225 14.75 3.60 1.51
C ASP A 225 13.88 4.81 1.94
N ALA A 226 12.74 4.59 2.59
CA ALA A 226 11.92 5.66 3.14
C ALA A 226 12.66 6.48 4.22
N LEU A 227 13.44 5.82 5.08
CA LEU A 227 14.28 6.48 6.09
C LEU A 227 15.42 7.30 5.43
N GLU A 228 16.09 6.75 4.43
CA GLU A 228 17.17 7.44 3.71
C GLU A 228 16.67 8.64 2.90
N ARG A 229 15.43 8.58 2.39
CA ARG A 229 14.73 9.69 1.72
C ARG A 229 14.10 10.71 2.68
N GLN A 230 14.27 10.51 3.99
CA GLN A 230 13.67 11.36 5.03
C GLN A 230 12.15 11.46 4.94
N GLU A 231 11.48 10.43 4.39
CA GLU A 231 10.00 10.37 4.35
C GLU A 231 9.43 10.00 5.73
N ILE A 232 10.19 9.24 6.51
CA ILE A 232 9.86 8.79 7.87
C ILE A 232 11.02 9.08 8.81
N ARG A 233 10.71 9.27 10.10
CA ARG A 233 11.69 9.62 11.13
C ARG A 233 12.28 8.39 11.83
N ARG A 234 11.56 7.27 11.84
CA ARG A 234 11.97 6.05 12.54
C ARG A 234 11.42 4.78 11.89
N ILE A 235 12.11 3.67 12.06
CA ILE A 235 11.67 2.33 11.68
C ILE A 235 11.35 1.56 12.96
N LEU A 236 10.18 0.92 13.02
CA LEU A 236 9.79 0.05 14.13
C LEU A 236 9.56 -1.36 13.60
N LEU A 237 10.36 -2.31 14.08
CA LEU A 237 10.25 -3.72 13.72
C LEU A 237 9.68 -4.48 14.91
N THR A 238 8.60 -5.21 14.69
CA THR A 238 7.94 -5.96 15.74
C THR A 238 7.51 -7.34 15.30
N ARG A 239 7.50 -8.27 16.24
CA ARG A 239 7.13 -9.68 16.05
C ARG A 239 6.31 -10.13 17.26
N PRO A 240 5.24 -10.94 17.09
CA PRO A 240 4.56 -11.54 18.23
C PRO A 240 5.48 -12.54 18.93
N ALA A 241 5.45 -12.55 20.26
CA ALA A 241 6.08 -13.62 21.02
C ALA A 241 5.20 -14.86 20.91
N VAL A 242 5.73 -15.92 20.30
CA VAL A 242 5.08 -17.24 20.30
C VAL A 242 6.02 -18.26 20.88
N GLU A 243 5.47 -19.08 21.77
CA GLU A 243 6.14 -20.21 22.39
C GLU A 243 6.25 -21.35 21.36
N ALA A 244 7.16 -21.21 20.40
CA ALA A 244 7.45 -22.24 19.42
C ALA A 244 8.27 -23.36 20.08
N GLY A 245 7.59 -24.27 20.78
CA GLY A 245 8.14 -25.54 21.26
C GLY A 245 8.97 -25.50 22.54
N GLU A 246 9.62 -24.39 22.87
CA GLU A 246 10.31 -24.18 24.15
C GLU A 246 9.64 -23.04 24.93
N LYS A 247 9.28 -23.28 26.20
CA LYS A 247 8.75 -22.20 27.05
C LYS A 247 9.80 -21.09 27.10
N LEU A 248 9.39 -19.85 26.81
CA LEU A 248 10.22 -18.63 26.88
C LEU A 248 10.99 -18.50 28.23
N GLY A 249 10.58 -19.26 29.25
CA GLY A 249 11.25 -19.37 30.55
C GLY A 249 12.61 -20.09 30.59
N PHE A 250 13.08 -20.79 29.55
CA PHE A 250 14.29 -21.64 29.67
C PHE A 250 15.62 -21.06 29.16
N LEU A 251 15.62 -19.93 28.43
CA LEU A 251 16.89 -19.27 28.11
C LEU A 251 17.38 -18.47 29.35
N PRO A 252 18.58 -18.74 29.91
CA PRO A 252 19.15 -17.90 30.96
C PRO A 252 19.53 -16.53 30.37
N GLY A 253 19.23 -15.44 31.08
CA GLY A 253 19.55 -14.06 30.64
C GLY A 253 18.40 -13.06 30.84
N ASP A 254 18.67 -11.79 30.55
CA ASP A 254 17.69 -10.71 30.60
C ASP A 254 16.61 -10.87 29.50
N LEU A 255 15.42 -10.29 29.70
CA LEU A 255 14.29 -10.42 28.77
C LEU A 255 14.68 -10.08 27.31
N SER A 256 15.57 -9.11 27.12
CA SER A 256 16.12 -8.75 25.81
C SER A 256 16.89 -9.92 25.16
N GLN A 257 17.76 -10.61 25.92
CA GLN A 257 18.56 -11.74 25.43
C GLN A 257 17.71 -12.97 25.06
N LYS A 258 16.51 -13.10 25.65
CA LYS A 258 15.58 -14.20 25.33
C LYS A 258 14.74 -13.95 24.08
N VAL A 259 14.50 -12.69 23.75
CA VAL A 259 13.70 -12.27 22.58
C VAL A 259 14.58 -12.13 21.34
N ASP A 260 15.86 -11.80 21.52
CA ASP A 260 16.85 -11.54 20.46
C ASP A 260 16.92 -12.63 19.36
N PRO A 261 16.87 -13.94 19.65
CA PRO A 261 16.93 -14.97 18.60
C PRO A 261 15.80 -14.87 17.56
N TYR A 262 14.59 -14.44 17.97
CA TYR A 262 13.42 -14.34 17.09
C TYR A 262 13.44 -13.09 16.20
N LEU A 263 14.21 -12.08 16.61
CA LEU A 263 14.35 -10.81 15.91
C LEU A 263 15.61 -10.77 15.04
N ARG A 264 16.52 -11.76 15.19
CA ARG A 264 17.76 -11.87 14.41
C ARG A 264 17.60 -11.78 12.89
N PRO A 265 16.61 -12.42 12.23
CA PRO A 265 16.42 -12.28 10.79
C PRO A 265 16.17 -10.82 10.34
N LEU A 266 15.56 -10.01 11.20
CA LEU A 266 15.31 -8.60 10.94
C LEU A 266 16.61 -7.78 11.07
N TYR A 267 17.44 -8.09 12.08
CA TYR A 267 18.76 -7.51 12.22
C TYR A 267 19.67 -7.83 11.03
N ASP A 268 19.68 -9.09 10.59
CA ASP A 268 20.50 -9.53 9.46
C ASP A 268 20.14 -8.74 8.18
N ALA A 269 18.85 -8.55 7.90
CA ALA A 269 18.38 -7.75 6.77
C ALA A 269 18.83 -6.28 6.88
N LEU A 270 18.73 -5.67 8.06
CA LEU A 270 19.21 -4.30 8.29
C LEU A 270 20.73 -4.18 8.10
N PHE A 271 21.50 -5.12 8.65
CA PHE A 271 22.96 -5.14 8.53
C PHE A 271 23.41 -5.33 7.09
N GLU A 272 22.68 -6.12 6.31
CA GLU A 272 22.91 -6.27 4.88
C GLU A 272 22.75 -4.93 4.16
N MET A 273 21.68 -4.18 4.42
CA MET A 273 21.32 -2.96 3.68
C MET A 273 22.12 -1.71 4.11
N LEU A 274 22.31 -1.51 5.41
CA LEU A 274 22.89 -0.28 5.98
C LEU A 274 24.33 -0.47 6.49
N GLY A 275 24.74 -1.72 6.74
CA GLY A 275 26.01 -2.05 7.39
C GLY A 275 25.93 -2.02 8.91
N PHE A 276 26.79 -2.82 9.54
CA PHE A 276 26.76 -3.10 10.98
C PHE A 276 26.87 -1.82 11.85
N GLU A 277 27.94 -1.05 11.68
CA GLU A 277 28.20 0.16 12.48
C GLU A 277 27.08 1.22 12.40
N ARG A 278 26.41 1.33 11.25
CA ARG A 278 25.35 2.30 11.06
C ARG A 278 24.07 1.83 11.74
N VAL A 279 23.73 0.55 11.62
CA VAL A 279 22.54 -0.01 12.26
C VAL A 279 22.66 0.11 13.78
N GLU A 280 23.81 -0.23 14.37
CA GLU A 280 24.04 -0.05 15.82
C GLU A 280 23.81 1.39 16.26
N LYS A 281 24.41 2.37 15.56
CA LYS A 281 24.19 3.80 15.86
C LYS A 281 22.73 4.24 15.73
N LEU A 282 21.99 3.69 14.77
CA LEU A 282 20.57 4.01 14.58
C LEU A 282 19.70 3.37 15.67
N ILE A 283 20.06 2.18 16.15
CA ILE A 283 19.40 1.51 17.28
C ILE A 283 19.67 2.28 18.58
N GLU A 284 20.93 2.63 18.86
CA GLU A 284 21.30 3.41 20.06
C GLU A 284 20.57 4.75 20.13
N ARG A 285 20.29 5.37 18.97
CA ARG A 285 19.53 6.62 18.86
C ARG A 285 18.01 6.43 18.86
N ASN A 286 17.52 5.19 18.96
CA ASN A 286 16.11 4.83 18.83
C ASN A 286 15.46 5.28 17.50
N ILE A 287 16.25 5.40 16.44
CA ILE A 287 15.75 5.63 15.08
C ILE A 287 15.26 4.30 14.50
N ILE A 288 15.98 3.21 14.77
CA ILE A 288 15.50 1.85 14.50
C ILE A 288 15.18 1.21 15.84
N GLU A 289 13.92 0.84 16.04
CA GLU A 289 13.45 0.16 17.23
C GLU A 289 13.04 -1.27 16.87
N VAL A 290 13.58 -2.25 17.59
CA VAL A 290 13.26 -3.67 17.39
C VAL A 290 12.69 -4.20 18.70
N ALA A 291 11.38 -4.45 18.74
CA ALA A 291 10.67 -4.70 19.99
C ALA A 291 9.51 -5.71 19.85
N PRO A 292 9.20 -6.50 20.90
CA PRO A 292 8.03 -7.38 20.89
C PRO A 292 6.70 -6.64 20.67
N LEU A 293 5.72 -7.33 20.09
CA LEU A 293 4.39 -6.74 19.83
C LEU A 293 3.72 -6.16 21.09
N ALA A 294 3.97 -6.75 22.26
CA ALA A 294 3.40 -6.29 23.53
C ALA A 294 3.77 -4.83 23.86
N TYR A 295 4.92 -4.34 23.38
CA TYR A 295 5.40 -2.98 23.64
C TYR A 295 4.64 -1.93 22.83
N MET A 296 3.78 -2.33 21.88
CA MET A 296 2.97 -1.42 21.09
C MET A 296 1.73 -0.91 21.83
N ARG A 297 1.37 -1.56 22.96
CA ARG A 297 0.18 -1.22 23.73
C ARG A 297 0.26 0.22 24.27
N GLY A 298 -0.77 1.01 24.00
CA GLY A 298 -0.88 2.38 24.51
C GLY A 298 0.00 3.41 23.78
N ARG A 299 0.70 3.02 22.71
CA ARG A 299 1.47 3.95 21.88
C ARG A 299 0.61 4.53 20.76
N THR A 300 1.07 5.63 20.18
CA THR A 300 0.64 6.11 18.86
C THR A 300 1.89 6.25 18.02
N LEU A 301 1.93 5.56 16.88
CA LEU A 301 3.11 5.43 16.05
C LEU A 301 3.01 6.41 14.89
N ASN A 302 3.39 7.67 15.16
CA ASN A 302 3.52 8.71 14.14
C ASN A 302 4.91 8.67 13.49
N ASP A 303 4.99 9.17 12.25
CA ASP A 303 6.21 9.39 11.46
C ASP A 303 7.13 8.17 11.39
N ALA A 304 6.52 6.99 11.32
CA ALA A 304 7.21 5.72 11.45
C ALA A 304 6.91 4.79 10.28
N PHE A 305 7.91 4.00 9.89
CA PHE A 305 7.69 2.81 9.09
C PHE A 305 7.65 1.60 10.02
N ILE A 306 6.48 0.99 10.18
CA ILE A 306 6.24 -0.10 11.12
C ILE A 306 6.15 -1.42 10.35
N ILE A 307 6.89 -2.44 10.78
CA ILE A 307 6.83 -3.79 10.22
C ILE A 307 6.40 -4.75 11.33
N LEU A 308 5.24 -5.37 11.16
CA LEU A 308 4.79 -6.50 11.98
C LEU A 308 5.09 -7.80 11.23
N ASP A 309 6.15 -8.47 11.64
CA ASP A 309 6.55 -9.74 11.04
C ASP A 309 5.88 -10.93 11.72
N GLU A 310 5.70 -12.00 10.95
CA GLU A 310 5.14 -13.29 11.42
C GLU A 310 3.76 -13.10 12.05
N SER A 311 2.95 -12.25 11.42
CA SER A 311 1.64 -11.83 11.93
C SER A 311 0.59 -12.93 12.00
N GLN A 312 0.81 -14.07 11.33
CA GLN A 312 -0.07 -15.25 11.47
C GLN A 312 -0.15 -15.75 12.92
N ASN A 313 0.88 -15.43 13.69
CA ASN A 313 1.07 -15.77 15.10
C ASN A 313 0.51 -14.70 16.06
N THR A 314 -0.30 -13.77 15.57
CA THR A 314 -1.06 -12.82 16.39
C THR A 314 -2.46 -13.33 16.68
N THR A 315 -3.03 -12.99 17.84
CA THR A 315 -4.47 -13.14 18.09
C THR A 315 -5.26 -12.01 17.45
N VAL A 316 -6.59 -12.17 17.36
CA VAL A 316 -7.50 -11.12 16.87
C VAL A 316 -7.35 -9.83 17.67
N GLU A 317 -7.25 -9.93 19.00
CA GLU A 317 -7.09 -8.79 19.90
C GLU A 317 -5.74 -8.10 19.67
N GLN A 318 -4.67 -8.87 19.47
CA GLN A 318 -3.34 -8.33 19.21
C GLN A 318 -3.27 -7.61 17.86
N MET A 319 -3.86 -8.19 16.81
CA MET A 319 -3.94 -7.56 15.49
C MET A 319 -4.74 -6.25 15.55
N LYS A 320 -5.93 -6.27 16.19
CA LYS A 320 -6.74 -5.05 16.40
C LYS A 320 -6.00 -4.02 17.26
N MET A 321 -5.32 -4.48 18.30
CA MET A 321 -4.49 -3.62 19.15
C MET A 321 -3.42 -2.93 18.30
N PHE A 322 -2.71 -3.66 17.44
CA PHE A 322 -1.64 -3.13 16.59
C PHE A 322 -2.15 -2.14 15.53
N LEU A 323 -3.17 -2.52 14.74
CA LEU A 323 -3.67 -1.69 13.64
C LEU A 323 -4.20 -0.33 14.15
N THR A 324 -4.74 -0.30 15.37
CA THR A 324 -5.22 0.96 16.02
C THR A 324 -4.09 1.82 16.62
N ARG A 325 -2.82 1.43 16.48
CA ARG A 325 -1.65 2.23 16.91
C ARG A 325 -1.01 3.00 15.77
N ILE A 326 -1.38 2.72 14.52
CA ILE A 326 -0.83 3.39 13.36
C ILE A 326 -1.31 4.83 13.38
N GLY A 327 -0.35 5.75 13.47
CA GLY A 327 -0.60 7.18 13.54
C GLY A 327 -0.40 7.87 12.19
N PHE A 328 -0.35 9.19 12.21
CA PHE A 328 -0.19 10.00 11.01
C PHE A 328 1.23 9.93 10.44
N ASN A 329 1.35 10.15 9.13
CA ASN A 329 2.60 10.09 8.37
C ASN A 329 3.39 8.78 8.60
N SER A 330 2.67 7.70 8.86
CA SER A 330 3.24 6.39 9.11
C SER A 330 2.77 5.39 8.05
N ARG A 331 3.63 4.41 7.79
CA ARG A 331 3.33 3.27 6.92
C ARG A 331 3.48 2.00 7.73
N ALA A 332 2.52 1.10 7.62
CA ALA A 332 2.55 -0.19 8.31
C ALA A 332 2.54 -1.33 7.30
N VAL A 333 3.50 -2.24 7.45
CA VAL A 333 3.60 -3.46 6.65
C VAL A 333 3.43 -4.66 7.55
N ILE A 334 2.43 -5.48 7.26
CA ILE A 334 2.09 -6.68 8.02
C ILE A 334 2.47 -7.89 7.17
N THR A 335 3.47 -8.65 7.60
CA THR A 335 3.93 -9.84 6.89
C THR A 335 3.52 -11.11 7.62
N GLY A 336 3.16 -12.16 6.88
CA GLY A 336 2.84 -13.44 7.50
C GLY A 336 2.56 -14.56 6.51
N ASP A 337 2.40 -15.77 7.04
CA ASP A 337 2.03 -16.97 6.28
C ASP A 337 0.84 -17.65 6.94
N VAL A 338 -0.33 -17.57 6.32
CA VAL A 338 -1.58 -18.16 6.86
C VAL A 338 -1.54 -19.69 6.98
N THR A 339 -0.55 -20.34 6.35
CA THR A 339 -0.37 -21.81 6.43
C THR A 339 0.46 -22.24 7.64
N GLN A 340 1.21 -21.33 8.26
CA GLN A 340 2.16 -21.61 9.35
C GLN A 340 1.71 -20.97 10.68
N ILE A 341 0.52 -21.34 11.15
CA ILE A 341 -0.05 -20.80 12.40
C ILE A 341 0.44 -21.64 13.59
N ASP A 342 1.26 -21.04 14.45
CA ASP A 342 1.81 -21.66 15.67
C ASP A 342 0.96 -21.36 16.93
N LEU A 343 -0.25 -20.84 16.75
CA LEU A 343 -1.17 -20.54 17.84
C LEU A 343 -1.79 -21.82 18.45
N PRO A 344 -2.19 -21.78 19.73
CA PRO A 344 -2.95 -22.87 20.33
C PRO A 344 -4.20 -23.22 19.50
N ARG A 345 -4.56 -24.50 19.44
CA ARG A 345 -5.60 -25.04 18.53
C ARG A 345 -6.97 -24.34 18.56
N ASN A 346 -7.30 -23.63 19.64
CA ASN A 346 -8.59 -22.93 19.79
C ASN A 346 -8.49 -21.41 19.59
N THR A 347 -7.31 -20.89 19.27
CA THR A 347 -7.09 -19.45 19.09
C THR A 347 -7.15 -19.10 17.61
N ARG A 348 -8.06 -18.19 17.25
CA ARG A 348 -8.16 -17.70 15.87
C ARG A 348 -6.99 -16.77 15.55
N SER A 349 -6.32 -17.00 14.42
CA SER A 349 -5.27 -16.10 13.92
C SER A 349 -5.84 -14.72 13.56
N GLY A 350 -5.19 -13.69 14.09
CA GLY A 350 -5.50 -12.29 13.84
C GLY A 350 -5.27 -11.90 12.38
N LEU A 351 -4.24 -12.44 11.73
CA LEU A 351 -3.98 -12.20 10.30
C LEU A 351 -5.13 -12.70 9.43
N ARG A 352 -5.55 -13.97 9.62
CA ARG A 352 -6.66 -14.55 8.84
C ARG A 352 -7.96 -13.76 9.04
N HIS A 353 -8.24 -13.39 10.29
CA HIS A 353 -9.40 -12.57 10.61
C HIS A 353 -9.33 -11.16 10.00
N ALA A 354 -8.16 -10.52 10.01
CA ALA A 354 -7.98 -9.19 9.42
C ALA A 354 -8.20 -9.19 7.91
N ILE A 355 -7.75 -10.23 7.20
CA ILE A 355 -8.00 -10.39 5.76
C ILE A 355 -9.51 -10.42 5.47
N GLU A 356 -10.29 -11.12 6.28
CA GLU A 356 -11.75 -11.20 6.12
C GLU A 356 -12.46 -9.88 6.46
N VAL A 357 -12.07 -9.22 7.56
CA VAL A 357 -12.77 -8.04 8.08
C VAL A 357 -12.41 -6.76 7.34
N LEU A 358 -11.20 -6.66 6.79
CA LEU A 358 -10.67 -5.45 6.18
C LEU A 358 -10.69 -5.51 4.64
N ALA A 359 -11.34 -6.51 4.05
CA ALA A 359 -11.38 -6.71 2.60
C ALA A 359 -11.97 -5.51 1.84
N ASP A 360 -12.91 -4.78 2.45
CA ASP A 360 -13.61 -3.64 1.83
C ASP A 360 -12.98 -2.27 2.18
N VAL A 361 -11.82 -2.24 2.83
CA VAL A 361 -11.14 -0.99 3.19
C VAL A 361 -10.14 -0.61 2.11
N ASN A 362 -10.50 0.35 1.25
CA ASN A 362 -9.74 0.75 0.07
C ASN A 362 -8.31 1.24 0.38
N GLU A 363 -8.09 1.83 1.55
CA GLU A 363 -6.78 2.32 1.98
C GLU A 363 -5.80 1.21 2.40
N ILE A 364 -6.27 -0.05 2.47
CA ILE A 364 -5.48 -1.22 2.85
C ILE A 364 -5.24 -2.09 1.62
N SER A 365 -3.99 -2.41 1.35
CA SER A 365 -3.64 -3.33 0.27
C SER A 365 -3.32 -4.73 0.78
N PHE A 366 -3.71 -5.75 0.00
CA PHE A 366 -3.40 -7.15 0.26
C PHE A 366 -2.62 -7.74 -0.93
N ASN A 367 -1.42 -8.24 -0.66
CA ASN A 367 -0.60 -8.99 -1.62
C ASN A 367 -0.48 -10.44 -1.17
N PHE A 368 -0.99 -11.34 -2.01
CA PHE A 368 -0.90 -12.78 -1.79
C PHE A 368 0.19 -13.38 -2.68
N PHE A 369 1.31 -13.73 -2.06
CA PHE A 369 2.41 -14.43 -2.71
C PHE A 369 2.07 -15.91 -2.91
N GLN A 370 2.49 -16.44 -4.04
CA GLN A 370 2.34 -17.85 -4.39
C GLN A 370 3.67 -18.61 -4.21
N ALA A 371 3.62 -19.94 -4.34
CA ALA A 371 4.84 -20.77 -4.29
C ALA A 371 5.85 -20.38 -5.38
N ASP A 372 5.37 -19.95 -6.56
CA ASP A 372 6.20 -19.51 -7.68
C ASP A 372 6.96 -18.20 -7.40
N ASP A 373 6.55 -17.44 -6.38
CA ASP A 373 7.26 -16.23 -5.95
C ASP A 373 8.48 -16.53 -5.05
N VAL A 374 8.67 -17.80 -4.68
CA VAL A 374 9.77 -18.22 -3.82
C VAL A 374 11.07 -18.19 -4.61
N VAL A 375 11.94 -17.25 -4.28
CA VAL A 375 13.25 -17.15 -4.91
C VAL A 375 14.32 -17.65 -3.96
N ARG A 376 14.68 -18.92 -4.14
CA ARG A 376 15.76 -19.60 -3.39
C ARG A 376 16.90 -20.00 -4.31
N HIS A 377 18.05 -20.30 -3.70
CA HIS A 377 19.16 -20.89 -4.44
C HIS A 377 18.73 -22.22 -5.09
N PRO A 378 19.12 -22.54 -6.35
CA PRO A 378 18.65 -23.73 -7.05
C PRO A 378 18.87 -25.06 -6.30
N VAL A 379 19.96 -25.16 -5.53
CA VAL A 379 20.24 -26.33 -4.68
C VAL A 379 19.21 -26.46 -3.55
N VAL A 380 18.87 -25.34 -2.89
CA VAL A 380 17.88 -25.34 -1.79
C VAL A 380 16.51 -25.72 -2.33
N ALA A 381 16.13 -25.21 -3.51
CA ALA A 381 14.88 -25.60 -4.16
C ALA A 381 14.82 -27.12 -4.42
N ARG A 382 15.90 -27.72 -4.94
CA ARG A 382 15.98 -29.18 -5.15
C ARG A 382 15.88 -29.98 -3.85
N ILE A 383 16.47 -29.50 -2.76
CA ILE A 383 16.37 -30.14 -1.45
C ILE A 383 14.90 -30.12 -0.96
N VAL A 384 14.24 -28.96 -1.04
CA VAL A 384 12.83 -28.84 -0.63
C VAL A 384 11.95 -29.80 -1.43
N LEU A 385 12.09 -29.83 -2.76
CA LEU A 385 11.33 -30.75 -3.62
C LEU A 385 11.55 -32.23 -3.27
N ALA A 386 12.77 -32.61 -2.89
CA ALA A 386 13.08 -33.98 -2.48
C ALA A 386 12.36 -34.37 -1.17
N TYR A 387 12.30 -33.46 -0.20
CA TYR A 387 11.57 -33.68 1.04
C TYR A 387 10.05 -33.68 0.84
N GLU A 388 9.51 -32.75 0.04
CA GLU A 388 8.08 -32.71 -0.29
C GLU A 388 7.62 -34.00 -1.00
N ALA A 389 8.42 -34.53 -1.92
CA ALA A 389 8.13 -35.80 -2.59
C ALA A 389 8.09 -36.96 -1.58
N TRP A 390 9.06 -37.01 -0.66
CA TRP A 390 9.11 -38.03 0.39
C TRP A 390 7.93 -37.91 1.36
N GLU A 391 7.58 -36.70 1.82
CA GLU A 391 6.44 -36.47 2.70
C GLU A 391 5.11 -36.84 2.03
N ALA A 392 4.96 -36.56 0.73
CA ALA A 392 3.77 -36.93 -0.03
C ALA A 392 3.63 -38.46 -0.16
N GLU A 393 4.74 -39.18 -0.36
CA GLU A 393 4.77 -40.64 -0.37
C GLU A 393 4.46 -41.22 1.01
N ASP A 394 5.08 -40.70 2.07
CA ASP A 394 4.83 -41.14 3.45
C ASP A 394 3.38 -40.89 3.89
N ALA A 395 2.83 -39.71 3.56
CA ALA A 395 1.43 -39.39 3.85
C ALA A 395 0.46 -40.33 3.11
N LYS A 396 0.75 -40.69 1.86
CA LYS A 396 -0.03 -41.69 1.11
C LYS A 396 0.08 -43.06 1.77
N ALA A 397 1.29 -43.49 2.13
CA ALA A 397 1.51 -44.78 2.79
C ALA A 397 0.76 -44.87 4.13
N ARG A 398 0.77 -43.81 4.93
CA ARG A 398 -0.01 -43.72 6.19
C ARG A 398 -1.51 -43.82 5.95
N LYS A 399 -2.05 -43.09 4.96
CA LYS A 399 -3.47 -43.17 4.60
C LYS A 399 -3.87 -44.58 4.17
N TYR A 400 -3.08 -45.22 3.31
CA TYR A 400 -3.33 -46.61 2.91
C TYR A 400 -3.28 -47.59 4.10
N ALA A 401 -2.34 -47.39 5.03
CA ALA A 401 -2.25 -48.20 6.24
C ALA A 401 -3.46 -48.00 7.18
N GLU A 402 -3.94 -46.76 7.35
CA GLU A 402 -5.15 -46.46 8.12
C GLU A 402 -6.41 -47.05 7.49
N GLU A 403 -6.56 -46.91 6.17
CA GLU A 403 -7.70 -47.45 5.42
C GLU A 403 -7.73 -48.98 5.48
N ARG A 404 -6.57 -49.64 5.32
CA ARG A 404 -6.45 -51.09 5.54
C ARG A 404 -6.87 -51.51 6.94
N ARG A 405 -6.38 -50.82 7.98
CA ARG A 405 -6.76 -51.11 9.39
C ARG A 405 -8.25 -50.91 9.63
N ARG A 406 -8.87 -49.92 8.98
CA ARG A 406 -10.31 -49.67 9.06
C ARG A 406 -11.11 -50.81 8.42
N LEU A 407 -10.74 -51.21 7.20
CA LEU A 407 -11.39 -52.33 6.51
C LEU A 407 -11.25 -53.65 7.27
N GLU A 408 -10.07 -53.93 7.86
CA GLU A 408 -9.84 -55.10 8.71
C GLU A 408 -10.71 -55.08 9.98
N ARG A 409 -10.92 -53.91 10.61
CA ARG A 409 -11.84 -53.77 11.75
C ARG A 409 -13.31 -53.96 11.36
N GLU A 410 -13.74 -53.38 10.25
CA GLU A 410 -15.12 -53.52 9.75
C GLU A 410 -15.42 -54.98 9.38
N ALA A 411 -14.48 -55.68 8.74
CA ALA A 411 -14.61 -57.10 8.44
C ALA A 411 -14.69 -57.96 9.72
N ALA A 412 -13.89 -57.66 10.75
CA ALA A 412 -13.94 -58.37 12.03
C ALA A 412 -15.28 -58.15 12.77
N LEU A 413 -15.83 -56.93 12.75
CA LEU A 413 -17.14 -56.62 13.34
C LEU A 413 -18.30 -57.32 12.61
N ASN A 414 -18.24 -57.39 11.29
CA ASN A 414 -19.23 -58.13 10.48
C ASN A 414 -19.15 -59.64 10.69
N ALA A 415 -17.94 -60.18 10.90
CA ALA A 415 -17.77 -61.60 11.22
C ALA A 415 -18.32 -61.98 12.59
N VAL A 416 -18.21 -61.09 13.59
CA VAL A 416 -18.78 -61.31 14.93
C VAL A 416 -20.31 -61.27 14.90
N SER A 417 -20.92 -60.31 14.19
CA SER A 417 -22.39 -60.22 14.06
C SER A 417 -23.01 -61.40 13.31
N HIS A 418 -22.38 -61.93 12.26
CA HIS A 418 -22.84 -63.14 11.57
C HIS A 418 -22.69 -64.44 12.39
N SER A 419 -21.89 -64.43 13.46
CA SER A 419 -21.76 -65.59 14.36
C SER A 419 -22.85 -65.67 15.42
N GLU A 420 -23.51 -64.55 15.74
CA GLU A 420 -24.63 -64.48 16.70
C GLU A 420 -26.00 -64.83 16.06
N GLU A 421 -26.12 -64.80 14.73
CA GLU A 421 -27.39 -65.03 14.01
C GLU A 421 -27.64 -66.49 13.57
N LYS A 422 -26.78 -67.47 13.88
CA LYS A 422 -27.11 -68.89 13.60
C LYS A 422 -28.19 -69.38 14.57
N PRO A 423 -29.43 -69.69 14.12
CA PRO A 423 -30.43 -70.30 14.97
C PRO A 423 -30.05 -71.76 15.21
N SER A 424 -30.23 -72.22 16.44
CA SER A 424 -30.18 -73.63 16.83
C SER A 424 -31.18 -74.43 15.98
N GLU A 425 -30.70 -75.08 14.92
CA GLU A 425 -31.50 -76.03 14.15
C GLU A 425 -31.89 -77.24 15.02
N GLU A 426 -33.17 -77.57 14.91
CA GLU A 426 -33.93 -78.52 15.69
C GLU A 426 -33.30 -79.93 15.69
N LYS A 427 -33.12 -80.46 16.90
CA LYS A 427 -33.26 -81.90 17.12
C LYS A 427 -34.73 -82.21 17.26
N GLN A 428 -35.30 -83.03 16.37
CA GLN A 428 -36.41 -83.92 16.68
C GLN A 428 -36.72 -84.88 15.51
N PRO A 429 -37.41 -86.01 15.76
CA PRO A 429 -37.69 -86.67 17.04
C PRO A 429 -36.94 -88.00 17.24
#